data_AF-A0A9P5DXR7-F1
#
_entry.id   AF-A0A9P5DXR7-F1
#
_cell.length_a   1.000
_cell.length_b   1.000
_cell.length_c   1.000
_cell.angle_alpha   90.00
_cell.angle_beta   90.00
_cell.angle_gamma   90.00
#
_symmetry.space_group_name_H-M   'P 1'
#
loop_
_entity.id
_entity.type
_entity.pdbx_description
1 polymer ?
#
loop_
_entity_poly.entity_id
_entity_poly.type
_entity_poly.pdbx_seq_one_letter_code
_entity_poly.pdbx_strand_id
1 'polypeptide(L)'
;MNSIPYEIGPDGGIELVLKEPNSLNVIPEKSWYKGTNRRNPRCDDWGNKALGGRYRIFDNFETTTRAKYDGDDNHLQATPDVVRMKVSSRHLILAAKLFCIMLTCPYAESFSTSSQSGVRQISTTSWDAKALAIVLDIIHGRLNLIPKDVGLSLLTRIATIVDYYEFHESMRLIKDKWLKETREILFQQIHLITARIH
;
A
#
# COMPACT_ATOMS: atom_id res chain seq x y z
N MET A 1 15.54 -4.22 15.95
CA MET A 1 14.40 -4.25 15.01
C MET A 1 14.91 -3.92 13.64
N ASN A 2 14.74 -4.81 12.67
CA ASN A 2 15.09 -4.53 11.27
C ASN A 2 14.02 -3.61 10.68
N SER A 3 14.40 -2.44 10.19
CA SER A 3 13.47 -1.49 9.59
C SER A 3 13.90 -1.07 8.21
N ILE A 4 12.94 -0.96 7.29
CA ILE A 4 13.18 -0.43 5.95
C ILE A 4 12.86 1.08 5.94
N PRO A 5 13.86 1.96 5.70
CA PRO A 5 13.59 3.37 5.44
C PRO A 5 13.10 3.56 4.00
N TYR A 6 12.01 4.31 3.81
CA TYR A 6 11.50 4.69 2.49
C TYR A 6 11.24 6.20 2.43
N GLU A 7 11.95 6.91 1.56
CA GLU A 7 11.90 8.38 1.52
C GLU A 7 11.04 8.91 0.37
N ILE A 8 10.02 9.70 0.72
CA ILE A 8 9.03 10.23 -0.21
C ILE A 8 9.17 11.73 -0.46
N GLY A 9 9.62 12.50 0.54
CA GLY A 9 9.92 13.90 0.37
C GLY A 9 11.09 14.35 1.24
N PRO A 10 12.05 15.14 0.71
CA PRO A 10 13.18 15.68 1.48
C PRO A 10 12.72 16.71 2.53
N ASP A 11 11.61 17.41 2.28
CA ASP A 11 10.96 18.33 3.24
C ASP A 11 10.13 17.60 4.32
N GLY A 12 10.29 16.29 4.44
CA GLY A 12 9.42 15.40 5.20
C GLY A 12 9.56 15.55 6.72
N GLY A 13 8.75 16.43 7.31
CA GLY A 13 8.71 16.66 8.76
C GLY A 13 8.09 15.53 9.59
N ILE A 14 7.66 14.42 8.98
CA ILE A 14 7.04 13.29 9.70
C ILE A 14 7.47 11.91 9.17
N GLU A 15 7.37 10.90 10.02
CA GLU A 15 7.65 9.50 9.71
C GLU A 15 6.41 8.62 9.95
N LEU A 16 5.90 7.97 8.90
CA LEU A 16 4.90 6.91 9.04
C LEU A 16 5.59 5.62 9.44
N VAL A 17 5.17 5.03 10.55
CA VAL A 17 5.73 3.79 11.10
C VAL A 17 4.71 2.68 10.87
N LEU A 18 4.91 1.88 9.82
CA LEU A 18 4.10 0.71 9.51
C LEU A 18 4.60 -0.50 10.30
N LYS A 19 3.82 -0.95 11.27
CA LYS A 19 4.08 -2.16 12.07
C LYS A 19 3.36 -3.35 11.44
N GLU A 20 3.94 -4.54 11.57
CA GLU A 20 3.36 -5.78 11.03
C GLU A 20 2.99 -5.67 9.54
N PRO A 21 3.90 -5.22 8.67
CA PRO A 21 3.59 -4.99 7.26
C PRO A 21 3.07 -6.26 6.57
N ASN A 22 2.06 -6.07 5.70
CA ASN A 22 1.41 -7.12 4.90
C ASN A 22 0.68 -8.21 5.72
N SER A 23 0.25 -7.90 6.94
CA SER A 23 -0.57 -8.84 7.76
C SER A 23 -2.08 -8.72 7.52
N LEU A 24 -2.54 -7.65 6.86
CA LEU A 24 -3.97 -7.47 6.56
C LEU A 24 -4.43 -8.37 5.40
N ASN A 25 -5.34 -9.29 5.71
CA ASN A 25 -5.92 -10.20 4.73
C ASN A 25 -7.14 -9.57 4.02
N VAL A 26 -6.89 -8.67 3.07
CA VAL A 26 -7.92 -7.97 2.29
C VAL A 26 -8.59 -8.90 1.25
N ILE A 27 -7.86 -9.88 0.74
CA ILE A 27 -8.32 -10.80 -0.30
C ILE A 27 -8.30 -12.22 0.28
N PRO A 28 -9.45 -12.85 0.56
CA PRO A 28 -9.46 -14.25 0.90
C PRO A 28 -8.99 -15.07 -0.32
N GLU A 29 -7.75 -15.55 -0.25
CA GLU A 29 -7.04 -16.32 -1.29
C GLU A 29 -7.87 -17.51 -1.85
N LYS A 30 -8.86 -17.99 -1.10
CA LYS A 30 -9.65 -19.18 -1.43
C LYS A 30 -10.98 -18.97 -2.15
N SER A 31 -11.44 -17.74 -2.46
CA SER A 31 -12.82 -17.58 -2.95
C SER A 31 -13.02 -17.38 -4.46
N TRP A 32 -11.96 -17.31 -5.28
CA TRP A 32 -12.13 -17.03 -6.72
C TRP A 32 -11.77 -18.21 -7.65
N TYR A 33 -11.31 -19.35 -7.12
CA TYR A 33 -11.00 -20.53 -7.91
C TYR A 33 -11.78 -21.75 -7.44
N LYS A 34 -13.00 -21.90 -7.96
CA LYS A 34 -13.56 -23.24 -8.20
C LYS A 34 -13.51 -23.53 -9.70
N GLY A 35 -12.46 -24.25 -10.08
CA GLY A 35 -12.40 -25.11 -11.26
C GLY A 35 -12.33 -24.43 -12.62
N THR A 36 -11.18 -24.51 -13.29
CA THR A 36 -11.07 -25.33 -14.50
C THR A 36 -9.64 -25.86 -14.62
N ASN A 37 -9.55 -27.18 -14.75
CA ASN A 37 -8.31 -27.90 -14.91
C ASN A 37 -7.85 -27.77 -16.36
N ARG A 38 -7.21 -26.65 -16.74
CA ARG A 38 -6.35 -26.52 -17.92
C ARG A 38 -5.29 -25.45 -17.65
N ARG A 39 -4.01 -25.83 -17.66
CA ARG A 39 -2.85 -24.92 -17.57
C ARG A 39 -2.95 -23.90 -18.71
N ASN A 40 -3.35 -22.68 -18.40
CA ASN A 40 -3.33 -21.56 -19.34
C ASN A 40 -2.38 -20.50 -18.77
N PRO A 41 -1.13 -20.41 -19.23
CA PRO A 41 -0.10 -19.53 -18.64
C PRO A 41 -0.40 -18.02 -18.73
N ARG A 42 -1.58 -17.64 -19.22
CA ARG A 42 -2.07 -16.25 -19.27
C ARG A 42 -2.95 -15.86 -18.08
N CYS A 43 -3.47 -16.80 -17.29
CA CYS A 43 -4.39 -16.49 -16.16
C CYS A 43 -3.76 -16.64 -14.77
N ASP A 44 -2.46 -16.90 -14.71
CA ASP A 44 -1.73 -17.23 -13.49
C ASP A 44 -1.06 -15.98 -12.87
N ASP A 45 -1.14 -14.83 -13.57
CA ASP A 45 -0.45 -13.58 -13.23
C ASP A 45 -1.37 -12.57 -12.52
N TRP A 46 -2.30 -13.04 -11.67
CA TRP A 46 -3.01 -12.18 -10.70
C TRP A 46 -2.24 -12.03 -9.38
N GLY A 47 -1.12 -12.75 -9.24
CA GLY A 47 -0.14 -12.52 -8.20
C GLY A 47 0.52 -11.15 -8.32
N ASN A 48 1.17 -10.70 -7.26
CA ASN A 48 1.97 -9.47 -7.29
C ASN A 48 3.11 -9.65 -8.30
N LYS A 49 2.89 -9.25 -9.56
CA LYS A 49 3.97 -9.10 -10.53
C LYS A 49 5.04 -8.23 -9.88
N ALA A 50 6.28 -8.72 -9.83
CA ALA A 50 7.38 -8.02 -9.20
C ALA A 50 7.46 -6.60 -9.80
N LEU A 51 7.14 -5.60 -8.98
CA LEU A 51 7.18 -4.22 -9.43
C LEU A 51 8.64 -3.78 -9.51
N GLY A 52 9.04 -3.31 -10.68
CA GLY A 52 10.38 -2.78 -10.91
C GLY A 52 10.66 -1.49 -10.13
N GLY A 53 11.92 -1.06 -10.17
CA GLY A 53 12.34 0.23 -9.63
C GLY A 53 12.35 0.29 -8.11
N ARG A 54 11.83 1.38 -7.55
CA ARG A 54 11.96 1.72 -6.13
C ARG A 54 11.11 0.87 -5.17
N TYR A 55 10.14 0.11 -5.69
CA TYR A 55 9.26 -0.73 -4.89
C TYR A 55 9.86 -2.11 -4.57
N ARG A 56 10.96 -2.49 -5.22
CA ARG A 56 11.65 -3.78 -5.01
C ARG A 56 12.14 -3.99 -3.58
N ILE A 57 12.34 -2.90 -2.85
CA ILE A 57 12.69 -2.93 -1.43
C ILE A 57 11.64 -3.67 -0.58
N PHE A 58 10.40 -3.80 -1.08
CA PHE A 58 9.31 -4.52 -0.43
C PHE A 58 9.15 -5.97 -0.91
N ASP A 59 9.94 -6.45 -1.87
CA ASP A 59 9.80 -7.81 -2.41
C ASP A 59 10.13 -8.88 -1.36
N ASN A 60 10.98 -8.55 -0.39
CA ASN A 60 11.35 -9.45 0.70
C ASN A 60 10.14 -9.90 1.54
N PHE A 61 9.07 -9.10 1.57
CA PHE A 61 7.83 -9.47 2.25
C PHE A 61 7.02 -10.54 1.49
N GLU A 62 7.13 -10.58 0.16
CA GLU A 62 6.40 -11.54 -0.69
C GLU A 62 7.11 -12.89 -0.73
N THR A 63 8.45 -12.89 -0.73
CA THR A 63 9.25 -14.12 -0.69
C THR A 63 9.00 -14.93 0.57
N THR A 64 8.81 -14.27 1.73
CA THR A 64 8.52 -14.95 2.99
C THR A 64 7.11 -15.53 3.03
N THR A 65 6.11 -14.89 2.41
CA THR A 65 4.78 -15.50 2.25
C THR A 65 4.91 -16.83 1.51
N ARG A 66 5.67 -16.86 0.41
CA ARG A 66 5.91 -18.08 -0.37
C ARG A 66 6.69 -19.15 0.42
N ALA A 67 7.77 -18.78 1.12
CA ALA A 67 8.52 -19.72 1.96
C ALA A 67 7.71 -20.27 3.16
N LYS A 68 6.82 -19.47 3.76
CA LYS A 68 5.90 -19.91 4.83
C LYS A 68 4.91 -20.98 4.35
N TYR A 69 4.58 -21.00 3.06
CA TYR A 69 3.67 -21.99 2.47
C TYR A 69 4.39 -23.19 1.83
N ASP A 70 5.61 -22.99 1.31
CA ASP A 70 6.42 -24.05 0.69
C ASP A 70 7.15 -24.94 1.72
N GLY A 71 7.10 -24.59 3.01
CA GLY A 71 7.59 -25.45 4.11
C GLY A 71 9.12 -25.59 4.18
N ASP A 72 9.88 -24.76 3.47
CA ASP A 72 11.35 -24.71 3.53
C ASP A 72 11.79 -23.73 4.61
N ASP A 73 12.18 -24.28 5.75
CA ASP A 73 12.64 -23.59 6.95
C ASP A 73 14.07 -22.99 6.82
N ASN A 74 14.83 -23.34 5.78
CA ASN A 74 16.22 -22.89 5.62
C ASN A 74 16.40 -21.55 4.88
N HIS A 75 15.31 -20.91 4.42
CA HIS A 75 15.37 -19.64 3.69
C HIS A 75 14.61 -18.48 4.37
N LEU A 76 14.47 -18.54 5.71
CA LEU A 76 13.90 -17.45 6.51
C LEU A 76 14.87 -16.26 6.61
N GLN A 77 14.98 -15.45 5.55
CA GLN A 77 15.46 -14.08 5.73
C GLN A 77 14.49 -13.36 6.67
N ALA A 78 14.99 -12.80 7.76
CA ALA A 78 14.18 -12.10 8.75
C ALA A 78 13.40 -10.97 8.07
N THR A 79 12.08 -11.13 7.97
CA THR A 79 11.22 -10.05 7.48
C THR A 79 11.34 -8.85 8.41
N PRO A 80 11.47 -7.63 7.86
CA PRO A 80 11.46 -6.44 8.69
C PRO A 80 10.14 -6.36 9.48
N ASP A 81 10.23 -6.23 10.80
CA ASP A 81 9.04 -6.10 11.66
C ASP A 81 8.32 -4.77 11.45
N VAL A 82 9.05 -3.77 10.92
CA VAL A 82 8.60 -2.38 10.79
C VAL A 82 9.12 -1.75 9.49
N VAL A 83 8.28 -0.98 8.81
CA VAL A 83 8.67 -0.11 7.69
C VAL A 83 8.52 1.34 8.12
N ARG A 84 9.55 2.17 7.91
CA ARG A 84 9.56 3.60 8.27
C ARG A 84 9.56 4.43 7.00
N MET A 85 8.48 5.18 6.76
CA MET A 85 8.31 5.96 5.54
C MET A 85 8.36 7.46 5.88
N LYS A 86 9.36 8.18 5.36
CA LYS A 86 9.48 9.63 5.53
C LYS A 86 8.64 10.34 4.48
N VAL A 87 7.74 11.20 4.93
CA VAL A 87 6.72 11.84 4.10
C VAL A 87 6.51 13.29 4.50
N SER A 88 5.93 14.08 3.59
CA SER A 88 5.58 15.46 3.84
C SER A 88 4.24 15.56 4.57
N SER A 89 4.23 16.19 5.76
CA SER A 89 3.00 16.50 6.49
C SER A 89 2.02 17.32 5.67
N ARG A 90 2.51 18.32 4.90
CA ARG A 90 1.69 19.18 4.04
C ARG A 90 0.89 18.36 3.03
N HIS A 91 1.54 17.42 2.33
CA HIS A 91 0.88 16.57 1.35
C HIS A 91 -0.16 15.66 2.00
N LEU A 92 0.12 15.09 3.17
CA LEU A 92 -0.84 14.26 3.89
C LEU A 92 -2.05 15.04 4.40
N ILE A 93 -1.83 16.23 4.98
CA ILE A 93 -2.91 17.12 5.46
C ILE A 93 -3.83 17.52 4.31
N LEU A 94 -3.25 17.84 3.14
CA LEU A 94 -4.02 18.20 1.96
C LEU A 94 -4.77 17.02 1.35
N ALA A 95 -4.18 15.82 1.38
CA ALA A 95 -4.74 14.64 0.74
C ALA A 95 -5.82 13.94 1.58
N ALA A 96 -5.77 14.01 2.91
CA ALA A 96 -6.70 13.30 3.79
C ALA A 96 -7.03 14.06 5.07
N LYS A 97 -8.34 14.15 5.34
CA LYS A 97 -8.88 14.76 6.56
C LYS A 97 -8.39 14.08 7.82
N LEU A 98 -8.23 12.74 7.79
CA LEU A 98 -7.71 11.98 8.92
C LEU A 98 -6.31 12.44 9.31
N PHE A 99 -5.42 12.62 8.33
CA PHE A 99 -4.07 13.13 8.57
C PHE A 99 -4.07 14.62 8.99
N CYS A 100 -5.00 15.43 8.48
CA CYS A 100 -5.21 16.80 8.97
C CYS A 100 -5.49 16.80 10.48
N ILE A 101 -6.45 15.98 10.94
CA ILE A 101 -6.78 15.87 12.36
C ILE A 101 -5.57 15.35 13.16
N MET A 102 -4.94 14.26 12.70
CA MET A 102 -3.80 13.66 13.38
C MET A 102 -2.61 14.62 13.52
N LEU A 103 -2.41 15.54 12.58
CA LEU A 103 -1.24 16.42 12.54
C LEU A 103 -1.51 17.85 13.06
N THR A 104 -2.75 18.31 13.09
CA THR A 104 -3.07 19.69 13.50
C THR A 104 -3.80 19.78 14.82
N CYS A 105 -4.46 18.70 15.27
CA CYS A 105 -5.23 18.72 16.50
C CYS A 105 -4.30 18.65 17.73
N PRO A 106 -4.38 19.62 18.67
CA PRO A 106 -3.53 19.65 19.87
C PRO A 106 -3.66 18.41 20.76
N TYR A 107 -4.84 17.78 20.77
CA TYR A 107 -5.15 16.61 21.61
C TYR A 107 -4.95 15.27 20.90
N ALA A 108 -4.40 15.26 19.67
CA ALA A 108 -4.14 14.02 18.91
C ALA A 108 -2.86 13.28 19.35
N GLU A 109 -2.44 13.46 20.60
CA GLU A 109 -1.24 12.81 21.18
C GLU A 109 -1.32 11.28 21.10
N SER A 110 -2.52 10.70 21.10
CA SER A 110 -2.73 9.25 20.93
C SER A 110 -2.33 8.73 19.54
N PHE A 111 -2.29 9.58 18.52
CA PHE A 111 -2.01 9.20 17.14
C PHE A 111 -0.59 9.49 16.70
N SER A 112 0.14 10.33 17.45
CA SER A 112 1.49 10.72 17.07
C SER A 112 2.46 10.78 18.24
N THR A 113 3.62 10.17 18.07
CA THR A 113 4.71 10.17 19.05
C THR A 113 5.92 10.91 18.49
N SER A 114 6.73 11.53 19.35
CA SER A 114 8.01 12.08 18.93
C SER A 114 9.06 10.97 18.93
N SER A 115 9.82 10.84 17.83
CA SER A 115 11.00 10.00 17.82
C SER A 115 12.08 10.57 18.76
N GLN A 116 13.08 9.76 19.11
CA GLN A 116 14.28 10.25 19.81
C GLN A 116 15.00 11.39 19.07
N SER A 117 14.79 11.51 17.75
CA SER A 117 15.33 12.59 16.92
C SER A 117 14.40 13.80 16.80
N GLY A 118 13.28 13.84 17.52
CA GLY A 118 12.31 14.94 17.49
C GLY A 118 11.40 14.96 16.25
N VAL A 119 11.48 13.94 15.39
CA VAL A 119 10.59 13.80 14.23
C VAL A 119 9.27 13.23 14.68
N ARG A 120 8.16 13.87 14.29
CA ARG A 120 6.82 13.38 14.61
C ARG A 120 6.53 12.08 13.84
N GLN A 121 6.10 11.05 14.55
CA GLN A 121 5.77 9.74 14.01
C GLN A 121 4.27 9.52 14.07
N ILE A 122 3.70 8.90 13.03
CA ILE A 122 2.33 8.35 13.06
C ILE A 122 2.45 6.85 12.85
N SER A 123 1.86 6.08 13.77
CA SER A 123 1.85 4.61 13.65
C SER A 123 0.68 4.15 12.79
N THR A 124 0.95 3.16 11.96
CA THR A 124 -0.07 2.42 11.22
C THR A 124 0.29 0.93 11.23
N THR A 125 -0.66 0.04 11.00
CA THR A 125 -0.46 -1.40 11.18
C THR A 125 -1.03 -2.19 10.02
N SER A 126 -0.43 -3.35 9.74
CA SER A 126 -1.00 -4.41 8.90
C SER A 126 -1.10 -4.13 7.40
N TRP A 127 -1.01 -2.86 6.97
CA TRP A 127 -1.06 -2.51 5.56
C TRP A 127 0.00 -3.21 4.74
N ASP A 128 -0.34 -3.46 3.48
CA ASP A 128 0.64 -3.87 2.50
C ASP A 128 1.64 -2.71 2.26
N ALA A 129 2.92 -2.97 2.51
CA ALA A 129 3.95 -1.94 2.49
C ALA A 129 4.14 -1.36 1.08
N LYS A 130 4.01 -2.21 0.06
CA LYS A 130 4.17 -1.86 -1.36
C LYS A 130 2.97 -1.01 -1.81
N ALA A 131 1.75 -1.42 -1.47
CA ALA A 131 0.53 -0.68 -1.74
C ALA A 131 0.55 0.70 -1.07
N LEU A 132 0.93 0.76 0.21
CA LEU A 132 1.03 2.02 0.97
C LEU A 132 2.06 2.96 0.33
N ALA A 133 3.24 2.44 -0.05
CA ALA A 133 4.26 3.25 -0.72
C ALA A 133 3.78 3.84 -2.04
N ILE A 134 3.01 3.10 -2.84
CA ILE A 134 2.42 3.59 -4.09
C ILE A 134 1.40 4.71 -3.82
N VAL A 135 0.49 4.51 -2.85
CA VAL A 135 -0.48 5.56 -2.47
C VAL A 135 0.25 6.82 -2.03
N LEU A 136 1.29 6.67 -1.20
CA LEU A 136 2.09 7.80 -0.75
C LEU A 136 2.84 8.49 -1.90
N ASP A 137 3.31 7.76 -2.91
CA ASP A 137 3.87 8.35 -4.12
C ASP A 137 2.84 9.19 -4.90
N ILE A 138 1.59 8.72 -4.97
CA ILE A 138 0.50 9.41 -5.65
C ILE A 138 0.16 10.73 -4.94
N ILE A 139 -0.05 10.71 -3.63
CA ILE A 139 -0.40 11.94 -2.87
C ILE A 139 0.73 12.98 -2.88
N HIS A 140 1.98 12.56 -3.11
CA HIS A 140 3.14 13.46 -3.25
C HIS A 140 3.36 13.90 -4.72
N GLY A 141 2.43 13.60 -5.62
CA GLY A 141 2.52 14.00 -7.03
C GLY A 141 3.62 13.29 -7.82
N ARG A 142 4.20 12.20 -7.30
CA ARG A 142 5.30 11.46 -7.96
C ARG A 142 4.77 10.46 -8.99
N LEU A 143 3.83 10.90 -9.82
CA LEU A 143 3.07 10.05 -10.77
C LEU A 143 3.94 9.45 -11.90
N ASN A 144 5.16 9.95 -12.08
CA ASN A 144 6.13 9.38 -13.03
C ASN A 144 6.83 8.14 -12.47
N LEU A 145 6.81 7.94 -11.15
CA LEU A 145 7.48 6.82 -10.48
C LEU A 145 6.53 5.64 -10.22
N ILE A 146 5.22 5.87 -10.28
CA ILE A 146 4.24 4.81 -10.04
C ILE A 146 4.25 3.77 -11.17
N PRO A 147 3.92 2.51 -10.87
CA PRO A 147 3.81 1.47 -11.90
C PRO A 147 2.79 1.83 -12.98
N LYS A 148 3.08 1.43 -14.21
CA LYS A 148 2.14 1.55 -15.33
C LYS A 148 1.06 0.47 -15.21
N ASP A 149 1.49 -0.78 -15.07
CA ASP A 149 0.62 -1.93 -14.84
C ASP A 149 0.59 -2.32 -13.36
N VAL A 150 -0.60 -2.58 -12.83
CA VAL A 150 -0.80 -3.06 -11.44
C VAL A 150 -1.73 -4.27 -11.47
N GLY A 151 -1.28 -5.40 -10.90
CA GLY A 151 -2.10 -6.61 -10.79
C GLY A 151 -3.31 -6.41 -9.86
N LEU A 152 -4.39 -7.16 -10.09
CA LEU A 152 -5.67 -7.01 -9.37
C LEU A 152 -5.51 -7.11 -7.85
N SER A 153 -4.65 -8.02 -7.37
CA SER A 153 -4.39 -8.20 -5.94
C SER A 153 -3.79 -6.96 -5.29
N LEU A 154 -2.77 -6.38 -5.92
CA LEU A 154 -2.14 -5.14 -5.45
C LEU A 154 -3.09 -3.95 -5.58
N LEU A 155 -3.86 -3.88 -6.66
CA LEU A 155 -4.86 -2.82 -6.87
C LEU A 155 -5.94 -2.85 -5.79
N THR A 156 -6.38 -4.04 -5.36
CA THR A 156 -7.35 -4.19 -4.27
C THR A 156 -6.78 -3.66 -2.95
N ARG A 157 -5.52 -4.02 -2.62
CA ARG A 157 -4.84 -3.51 -1.41
C ARG A 157 -4.66 -1.99 -1.45
N ILE A 158 -4.33 -1.43 -2.61
CA ILE A 158 -4.29 0.03 -2.84
C ILE A 158 -5.67 0.64 -2.60
N ALA A 159 -6.73 0.06 -3.17
CA ALA A 159 -8.09 0.55 -3.01
C ALA A 159 -8.54 0.56 -1.54
N THR A 160 -8.19 -0.47 -0.76
CA THR A 160 -8.51 -0.51 0.68
C THR A 160 -7.80 0.60 1.46
N ILE A 161 -6.53 0.89 1.14
CA ILE A 161 -5.80 2.00 1.78
C ILE A 161 -6.43 3.35 1.40
N VAL A 162 -6.78 3.53 0.12
CA VAL A 162 -7.42 4.75 -0.38
C VAL A 162 -8.76 4.98 0.29
N ASP A 163 -9.59 3.94 0.43
CA ASP A 163 -10.89 4.00 1.08
C ASP A 163 -10.75 4.34 2.58
N TYR A 164 -9.84 3.65 3.28
CA TYR A 164 -9.62 3.86 4.71
C TYR A 164 -9.15 5.29 5.04
N TYR A 165 -8.22 5.84 4.26
CA TYR A 165 -7.69 7.19 4.48
C TYR A 165 -8.44 8.27 3.69
N GLU A 166 -9.48 7.90 2.95
CA GLU A 166 -10.29 8.79 2.10
C GLU A 166 -9.49 9.56 1.02
N PHE A 167 -8.46 8.93 0.42
CA PHE A 167 -7.59 9.54 -0.60
C PHE A 167 -8.21 9.65 -2.02
N HIS A 168 -9.54 9.68 -2.13
CA HIS A 168 -10.25 9.52 -3.41
C HIS A 168 -9.87 10.57 -4.47
N GLU A 169 -9.72 11.84 -4.06
CA GLU A 169 -9.34 12.92 -4.98
C GLU A 169 -7.93 12.74 -5.55
N SER A 170 -6.99 12.27 -4.73
CA SER A 170 -5.61 12.00 -5.18
C SER A 170 -5.55 10.86 -6.22
N MET A 171 -6.51 9.94 -6.18
CA MET A 171 -6.58 8.80 -7.09
C MET A 171 -7.26 9.11 -8.43
N ARG A 172 -7.96 10.25 -8.54
CA ARG A 172 -8.75 10.59 -9.73
C ARG A 172 -7.92 10.60 -11.02
N LEU A 173 -6.70 11.12 -10.97
CA LEU A 173 -5.79 11.21 -12.12
C LEU A 173 -5.14 9.86 -12.50
N ILE A 174 -5.08 8.92 -11.57
CA ILE A 174 -4.45 7.60 -11.77
C ILE A 174 -5.45 6.54 -12.19
N LYS A 175 -6.71 6.70 -11.79
CA LYS A 175 -7.81 5.80 -12.16
C LYS A 175 -7.87 5.57 -13.67
N ASP A 176 -7.79 6.62 -14.48
CA ASP A 176 -7.88 6.50 -15.93
C ASP A 176 -6.65 5.80 -16.55
N LYS A 177 -5.48 5.96 -15.92
CA LYS A 177 -4.23 5.32 -16.33
C LYS A 177 -4.26 3.81 -16.11
N TRP A 178 -4.73 3.34 -14.94
CA TRP A 178 -4.80 1.91 -14.61
C TRP A 178 -6.06 1.22 -15.16
N LEU A 179 -7.17 1.95 -15.39
CA LEU A 179 -8.39 1.38 -15.97
C LEU A 179 -8.27 1.07 -17.46
N LYS A 180 -7.43 1.80 -18.20
CA LYS A 180 -7.23 1.57 -19.63
C LYS A 180 -6.70 0.16 -19.94
N GLU A 181 -6.04 -0.47 -18.97
CA GLU A 181 -5.41 -1.78 -19.10
C GLU A 181 -6.25 -2.92 -18.47
N THR A 182 -7.25 -2.61 -17.64
CA THR A 182 -8.03 -3.63 -16.91
C THR A 182 -9.47 -3.74 -17.42
N ARG A 183 -9.67 -4.38 -18.59
CA ARG A 183 -11.02 -4.77 -19.01
C ARG A 183 -11.46 -6.01 -18.22
N GLU A 184 -12.67 -5.92 -17.63
CA GLU A 184 -13.54 -7.01 -17.18
C GLU A 184 -13.53 -7.56 -15.74
N ILE A 185 -12.93 -6.93 -14.71
CA ILE A 185 -13.29 -7.29 -13.31
C ILE A 185 -13.52 -6.09 -12.37
N LEU A 186 -13.09 -4.88 -12.73
CA LEU A 186 -13.15 -3.72 -11.82
C LEU A 186 -14.50 -2.98 -11.75
N PHE A 187 -15.50 -3.35 -12.55
CA PHE A 187 -16.79 -2.64 -12.51
C PHE A 187 -17.54 -2.84 -11.20
N GLN A 188 -17.45 -4.00 -10.55
CA GLN A 188 -18.18 -4.25 -9.28
C GLN A 188 -17.54 -3.52 -8.08
N GLN A 189 -16.21 -3.48 -7.99
CA GLN A 189 -15.53 -2.82 -6.86
C GLN A 189 -15.42 -1.31 -7.03
N ILE A 190 -15.22 -0.79 -8.25
CA ILE A 190 -15.25 0.66 -8.48
C ILE A 190 -16.66 1.21 -8.31
N HIS A 191 -17.71 0.46 -8.68
CA HIS A 191 -19.10 0.90 -8.47
C HIS A 191 -19.47 0.94 -6.98
N LEU A 192 -18.96 0.03 -6.15
CA LEU A 192 -19.07 0.14 -4.68
C LEU A 192 -18.33 1.38 -4.13
N ILE A 193 -17.21 1.79 -4.73
CA ILE A 193 -16.46 3.00 -4.37
C ILE A 193 -17.14 4.28 -4.89
N THR A 194 -17.83 4.25 -6.04
CA THR A 194 -18.51 5.43 -6.61
C THR A 194 -19.94 5.63 -6.11
N ALA A 195 -20.61 4.58 -5.62
CA ALA A 195 -21.98 4.65 -5.12
C ALA A 195 -22.14 5.40 -3.78
N ARG A 196 -21.06 5.87 -3.17
CA ARG A 196 -21.08 6.68 -1.93
C ARG A 196 -20.70 8.16 -2.13
N ILE A 197 -20.56 8.60 -3.39
CA ILE A 197 -20.21 9.99 -3.76
C ILE A 197 -21.47 10.81 -4.17
N HIS A 198 -22.68 10.32 -3.93
CA HIS A 198 -23.92 11.09 -4.05
C HIS A 198 -24.74 11.08 -2.78
#